data_AF-A3PAF7-F1
#
_entry.id   AF-A3PAF7-F1
#
_cell.length_a   1.000
_cell.length_b   1.000
_cell.length_c   1.000
_cell.angle_alpha   90.00
_cell.angle_beta   90.00
_cell.angle_gamma   90.00
#
_symmetry.space_group_name_H-M   'P 1'
#
loop_
_entity.id
_entity.type
_entity.pdbx_description
1 polymer ?
#
loop_
_entity_poly.entity_id
_entity_poly.type
_entity_poly.pdbx_seq_one_letter_code
_entity_poly.pdbx_strand_id
1 'polypeptide(L)'
;MNYFLKANKNLLTYSLIILIVIPIFGFNFFISFVGNILVLLFLIPLLLIVLVFIGFNSYKSKINTCSNCGAVSLGLSETCMNCGADLENINNQDQLDKKPSESTIDVKAEEIK
;
A
#
# COMPACT_ATOMS: atom_id res chain seq x y z
N MET A 1 14.05 -61.33 -14.06
CA MET A 1 14.56 -60.03 -13.58
C MET A 1 15.73 -59.48 -14.42
N ASN A 2 16.72 -60.28 -14.82
CA ASN A 2 17.94 -59.78 -15.49
C ASN A 2 17.77 -59.31 -16.96
N TYR A 3 16.71 -59.72 -17.66
CA TYR A 3 16.50 -59.35 -19.06
C TYR A 3 16.13 -57.86 -19.22
N PHE A 4 15.24 -57.35 -18.36
CA PHE A 4 14.81 -55.94 -18.37
C PHE A 4 15.97 -54.97 -18.07
N LEU A 5 16.81 -55.30 -17.09
CA LEU A 5 17.99 -54.50 -16.74
C LEU A 5 19.05 -54.50 -17.85
N LYS A 6 19.17 -55.59 -18.60
CA LYS A 6 20.12 -55.69 -19.72
C LYS A 6 19.63 -54.92 -20.96
N ALA A 7 18.33 -54.95 -21.25
CA ALA A 7 17.73 -54.22 -22.36
C ALA A 7 17.78 -52.70 -22.18
N ASN A 8 17.61 -52.21 -20.94
CA ASN A 8 17.54 -50.77 -20.63
C ASN A 8 18.78 -50.24 -19.89
N LYS A 9 19.91 -50.94 -20.00
CA LYS A 9 21.14 -50.66 -19.23
C LYS A 9 21.59 -49.19 -19.34
N ASN A 10 21.55 -48.62 -20.54
CA ASN A 10 21.98 -47.23 -20.75
C ASN A 10 21.01 -46.24 -20.10
N LEU A 11 19.71 -46.48 -20.20
CA LEU A 11 18.67 -45.61 -19.62
C LEU A 11 18.75 -45.62 -18.09
N LEU A 12 18.94 -46.80 -17.48
CA LEU A 12 19.17 -46.95 -16.05
C LEU A 12 20.44 -46.19 -15.61
N THR A 13 21.51 -46.29 -16.39
CA THR A 13 22.80 -45.63 -16.08
C THR A 13 22.67 -44.12 -16.15
N TYR A 14 22.06 -43.56 -17.20
CA TYR A 14 21.84 -42.12 -17.33
C TYR A 14 20.88 -41.59 -16.26
N SER A 15 19.82 -42.32 -15.93
CA SER A 15 18.91 -41.94 -14.85
C SER A 15 19.64 -41.85 -13.51
N LEU A 16 20.56 -42.78 -13.24
CA LEU A 16 21.37 -42.78 -12.01
C LEU A 16 22.34 -41.59 -11.98
N ILE A 17 22.99 -41.30 -13.11
CA ILE A 17 23.90 -40.16 -13.25
C ILE A 17 23.14 -38.85 -13.03
N ILE A 18 21.99 -38.67 -13.67
CA ILE A 18 21.15 -37.48 -13.53
C ILE A 18 20.70 -37.31 -12.07
N LEU A 19 20.28 -38.39 -11.41
CA LEU A 19 19.86 -38.37 -10.00
C LEU A 19 20.97 -37.87 -9.06
N ILE A 20 22.24 -38.13 -9.38
CA ILE A 20 23.39 -37.72 -8.59
C ILE A 20 23.88 -36.32 -8.99
N VAL A 21 23.87 -35.99 -10.28
CA VAL A 21 24.40 -34.71 -10.81
C VAL A 21 23.48 -33.53 -10.47
N ILE A 22 22.15 -33.71 -10.52
CA ILE A 22 21.18 -32.66 -10.18
C ILE A 22 21.38 -32.09 -8.76
N PRO A 23 21.45 -32.91 -7.69
CA PRO A 23 21.64 -32.36 -6.35
C PRO A 23 23.03 -31.75 -6.14
N ILE A 24 24.07 -32.25 -6.81
CA ILE A 24 25.45 -31.75 -6.65
C ILE A 24 25.64 -30.38 -7.32
N PHE A 25 25.11 -30.21 -8.54
CA PHE A 25 25.34 -29.00 -9.33
C PHE A 25 24.14 -28.05 -9.36
N GLY A 26 22.92 -28.59 -9.36
CA GLY A 26 21.70 -27.84 -9.57
C GLY A 26 21.10 -27.25 -8.30
N PHE A 27 21.28 -27.87 -7.13
CA PHE A 27 20.52 -27.49 -5.94
C PHE A 27 20.78 -26.04 -5.51
N ASN A 28 22.04 -25.60 -5.44
CA ASN A 28 22.37 -24.21 -5.12
C ASN A 28 21.83 -23.23 -6.16
N PHE A 29 21.86 -23.60 -7.44
CA PHE A 29 21.31 -22.79 -8.52
C PHE A 29 19.78 -22.65 -8.37
N PHE A 30 19.06 -23.75 -8.14
CA PHE A 30 17.61 -23.74 -7.93
C PHE A 30 17.21 -22.94 -6.69
N ILE A 31 17.91 -23.13 -5.56
CA ILE A 31 17.64 -22.38 -4.33
C ILE A 31 17.90 -20.89 -4.53
N SER A 32 18.99 -20.53 -5.19
CA SER A 32 19.29 -19.12 -5.49
C SER A 32 18.26 -18.51 -6.44
N PHE A 33 17.87 -19.23 -7.49
CA PHE A 33 16.89 -18.76 -8.47
C PHE A 33 15.51 -18.56 -7.82
N VAL A 34 15.00 -19.56 -7.10
CA VAL A 34 13.72 -19.49 -6.40
C VAL A 34 13.78 -18.46 -5.28
N GLY A 35 14.87 -18.41 -4.52
CA GLY A 35 15.05 -17.46 -3.42
C GLY A 35 14.98 -16.01 -3.90
N ASN A 36 15.70 -15.66 -4.97
CA ASN A 36 15.67 -14.31 -5.52
C ASN A 36 14.29 -13.95 -6.10
N ILE A 37 13.64 -14.87 -6.80
CA ILE A 37 12.26 -14.68 -7.30
C ILE A 37 11.30 -14.44 -6.14
N LEU A 38 11.40 -15.23 -5.07
CA LEU A 38 10.53 -15.13 -3.91
C LEU A 38 10.76 -13.80 -3.18
N VAL A 39 12.01 -13.41 -2.97
CA VAL A 39 12.36 -12.09 -2.40
C VAL A 39 11.75 -10.98 -3.24
N LEU A 40 11.91 -11.01 -4.56
CA LEU A 40 11.37 -9.99 -5.45
C LEU A 40 9.84 -9.93 -5.38
N LEU A 41 9.19 -11.10 -5.37
CA LEU A 41 7.73 -11.23 -5.28
C LEU A 41 7.17 -10.62 -4.00
N PHE A 42 7.88 -10.71 -2.87
CA PHE A 42 7.43 -10.13 -1.59
C PHE A 42 7.87 -8.68 -1.40
N LEU A 43 9.06 -8.33 -1.88
CA LEU A 43 9.62 -6.99 -1.68
C LEU A 43 8.87 -5.93 -2.49
N ILE A 44 8.46 -6.23 -3.72
CA ILE A 44 7.73 -5.28 -4.57
C ILE A 44 6.39 -4.87 -3.92
N PRO A 45 5.48 -5.79 -3.54
CA PRO A 45 4.24 -5.43 -2.86
C PRO A 45 4.47 -4.67 -1.56
N LEU A 46 5.46 -5.08 -0.76
CA LEU A 46 5.80 -4.40 0.49
C LEU A 46 6.18 -2.92 0.23
N LEU A 47 7.00 -2.68 -0.79
CA LEU A 47 7.44 -1.35 -1.17
C LEU A 47 6.26 -0.50 -1.69
N LEU A 48 5.36 -1.09 -2.48
CA LEU A 48 4.12 -0.43 -2.91
C LEU A 48 3.23 -0.03 -1.74
N ILE A 49 3.07 -0.89 -0.74
CA ILE A 49 2.27 -0.58 0.47
C ILE A 49 2.87 0.64 1.18
N VAL A 50 4.19 0.68 1.37
CA VAL A 50 4.86 1.81 2.00
C VAL A 50 4.67 3.10 1.19
N LEU A 51 4.83 3.05 -0.14
CA LEU A 51 4.61 4.20 -1.01
C LEU A 51 3.18 4.71 -0.96
N VAL A 52 2.19 3.82 -0.99
CA VAL A 52 0.78 4.18 -0.87
C VAL A 52 0.50 4.80 0.50
N PHE A 53 1.05 4.25 1.57
CA PHE A 53 0.85 4.77 2.91
C PHE A 53 1.41 6.20 3.06
N ILE A 54 2.65 6.42 2.60
CA ILE A 54 3.28 7.75 2.59
C ILE A 54 2.48 8.71 1.70
N GLY A 55 2.14 8.29 0.48
CA GLY A 55 1.39 9.09 -0.47
C GLY A 55 0.00 9.48 0.03
N PHE A 56 -0.71 8.57 0.68
CA PHE A 56 -2.03 8.83 1.25
C PHE A 56 -1.96 9.82 2.41
N ASN A 57 -0.96 9.70 3.28
CA ASN A 57 -0.76 10.64 4.37
C ASN A 57 -0.43 12.05 3.85
N SER A 58 0.45 12.15 2.85
CA SER A 58 0.76 13.42 2.19
C SER A 58 -0.45 14.01 1.46
N TYR A 59 -1.29 13.18 0.85
CA TYR A 59 -2.50 13.61 0.17
C TYR A 59 -3.55 14.15 1.16
N LYS A 60 -3.78 13.44 2.27
CA LYS A 60 -4.70 13.87 3.33
C LYS A 60 -4.35 15.26 3.87
N SER A 61 -3.06 15.54 4.07
CA SER A 61 -2.58 16.84 4.55
C SER A 61 -2.83 18.00 3.57
N LYS A 62 -3.17 17.72 2.30
CA LYS A 62 -3.41 18.74 1.27
C LYS A 62 -4.89 18.92 0.96
N ILE A 63 -5.81 18.22 1.62
CA ILE A 63 -7.25 18.37 1.41
C ILE A 63 -7.79 19.38 2.42
N ASN A 64 -8.31 20.50 1.92
CA ASN A 64 -8.87 21.58 2.72
C ASN A 64 -10.36 21.74 2.43
N THR A 65 -11.19 21.81 3.47
CA THR A 65 -12.63 22.09 3.34
C THR A 65 -12.87 23.57 3.56
N CYS A 66 -13.58 24.22 2.63
CA CYS A 66 -13.95 25.63 2.76
C CYS A 66 -14.97 25.82 3.90
N SER A 67 -14.68 26.70 4.85
CA SER A 67 -15.58 27.03 5.97
C SER A 67 -16.85 27.78 5.54
N ASN A 68 -16.78 28.53 4.43
CA ASN A 68 -17.87 29.40 3.99
C ASN A 68 -18.94 28.67 3.17
N CYS A 69 -18.54 27.64 2.39
CA CYS A 69 -19.47 26.92 1.50
C CYS A 69 -19.38 25.39 1.60
N GLY A 70 -18.48 24.84 2.42
CA GLY A 70 -18.30 23.40 2.60
C GLY A 70 -17.64 22.67 1.42
N ALA A 71 -17.23 23.38 0.37
CA ALA A 71 -16.57 22.77 -0.77
C ALA A 71 -15.20 22.19 -0.39
N VAL A 72 -14.92 20.96 -0.82
CA VAL A 72 -13.62 20.31 -0.65
C VAL A 72 -12.70 20.78 -1.77
N SER A 73 -11.56 21.36 -1.39
CA SER A 73 -10.52 21.81 -2.29
C SER A 73 -9.23 21.05 -2.01
N LEU A 74 -8.49 20.76 -3.08
CA LEU A 74 -7.09 20.37 -2.94
C LEU A 74 -6.32 21.68 -2.75
N GLY A 75 -5.45 21.77 -1.74
CA GLY A 75 -4.67 22.95 -1.35
C GLY A 75 -3.62 23.39 -2.37
N LEU A 76 -4.01 23.44 -3.65
CA LEU A 76 -3.28 24.01 -4.77
C LEU A 76 -3.68 25.48 -5.03
N SER A 77 -4.77 25.96 -4.43
CA SER A 77 -5.26 27.32 -4.61
C SER A 77 -5.54 28.00 -3.27
N GLU A 78 -5.05 29.23 -3.12
CA GLU A 78 -5.29 30.12 -1.96
C GLU A 78 -6.78 30.51 -1.83
N THR A 79 -7.57 30.39 -2.91
CA THR A 79 -8.97 30.80 -2.96
C THR A 79 -9.89 29.64 -3.32
N CYS A 80 -11.06 29.56 -2.70
CA CYS A 80 -12.09 28.57 -3.01
C CYS A 80 -12.63 28.78 -4.42
N MET A 81 -12.50 27.77 -5.27
CA MET A 81 -13.02 27.81 -6.65
C MET A 81 -14.55 27.94 -6.73
N ASN A 82 -15.28 27.59 -5.66
CA ASN A 82 -16.74 27.59 -5.66
C ASN A 82 -17.35 28.93 -5.18
N CYS A 83 -16.76 29.55 -4.16
CA CYS A 83 -17.30 30.78 -3.55
C CYS A 83 -16.33 31.96 -3.49
N GLY A 84 -15.10 31.80 -3.97
CA GLY A 84 -14.07 32.85 -3.95
C GLY A 84 -13.49 33.19 -2.58
N ALA A 85 -13.89 32.47 -1.51
CA ALA A 85 -13.39 32.70 -0.16
C ALA A 85 -11.91 32.29 -0.02
N ASP A 86 -11.16 33.05 0.77
CA ASP A 86 -9.76 32.78 1.09
C ASP A 86 -9.63 31.52 1.97
N LEU A 87 -8.74 30.61 1.57
CA LEU A 87 -8.48 29.30 2.19
C LEU A 87 -7.19 29.31 3.06
N GLU A 88 -6.39 30.39 3.06
CA GLU A 88 -5.07 30.46 3.69
C GLU A 88 -5.13 30.29 5.23
N ASN A 89 -6.30 30.50 5.85
CA ASN A 89 -6.49 30.50 7.31
C ASN A 89 -7.20 29.26 7.91
N ILE A 90 -7.57 28.25 7.11
CA ILE A 90 -8.43 27.15 7.62
C ILE A 90 -7.62 26.01 8.27
N ASN A 91 -6.32 25.90 7.97
CA ASN A 91 -5.46 24.79 8.41
C ASN A 91 -5.16 24.74 9.93
N ASN A 92 -5.58 25.74 10.71
CA ASN A 92 -5.22 25.85 12.13
C ASN A 92 -6.39 25.62 13.10
N GLN A 93 -7.57 25.20 12.62
CA GLN A 93 -8.72 24.91 13.48
C GLN A 93 -9.10 23.42 13.43
N ASP A 94 -8.16 22.55 13.78
CA ASP A 94 -8.47 21.18 14.17
C ASP A 94 -9.27 21.21 15.49
N GLN A 95 -10.58 21.42 15.41
CA GLN A 95 -11.53 21.03 16.47
C GLN A 95 -11.83 19.52 16.41
N LEU A 96 -10.81 18.70 16.14
CA LEU A 96 -10.93 17.24 16.04
C LEU A 96 -11.31 16.58 17.38
N ASP A 97 -11.11 17.28 18.49
CA ASP A 97 -11.37 16.75 19.83
C ASP A 97 -12.77 17.04 20.38
N LYS A 98 -13.63 17.79 19.66
CA LYS A 98 -15.02 17.98 20.09
C LYS A 98 -15.93 16.95 19.46
N LYS A 99 -16.29 15.93 20.24
CA LYS A 99 -17.39 15.04 19.92
C LYS A 99 -18.66 15.89 19.70
N PRO A 100 -19.34 15.80 18.54
CA PRO A 100 -20.60 16.51 18.30
C PRO A 100 -21.70 16.15 19.32
N SER A 101 -21.57 14.98 19.96
CA SER A 101 -22.47 14.53 21.03
C SER A 101 -22.30 15.29 22.35
N GLU A 102 -21.23 16.07 22.53
CA GLU A 102 -20.92 16.80 23.77
C GLU A 102 -21.06 18.32 23.62
N SER A 103 -21.46 18.81 22.44
CA SER A 103 -21.66 20.23 22.21
C SER A 103 -23.02 20.72 22.72
N THR A 104 -23.00 21.62 23.70
CA THR A 104 -24.17 22.36 24.17
C THR A 104 -24.42 23.57 23.26
N ILE A 105 -25.65 23.74 22.77
CA ILE A 105 -26.07 24.92 22.01
C ILE A 105 -26.71 25.92 22.99
N ASP A 106 -26.00 27.00 23.31
CA ASP A 106 -26.55 28.11 24.08
C ASP A 106 -27.40 29.01 23.15
N VAL A 107 -28.73 28.89 23.26
CA VAL A 107 -29.67 29.75 22.55
C VAL A 107 -29.86 31.03 23.36
N LYS A 108 -29.31 32.15 22.86
CA LYS A 108 -29.65 33.48 23.37
C LYS A 108 -30.94 33.95 22.69
N ALA A 109 -32.05 33.91 23.42
CA ALA A 109 -33.30 34.51 22.98
C ALA A 109 -33.36 35.96 23.48
N GLU A 110 -33.65 36.88 22.57
CA GLU A 110 -33.86 38.29 22.89
C GLU A 110 -35.37 38.56 22.85
N GLU A 111 -35.93 39.08 23.95
CA GLU A 111 -37.34 39.41 24.03
C GLU A 111 -37.63 40.66 23.20
N ILE A 112 -38.46 40.50 22.17
CA ILE A 112 -38.94 41.60 21.33
C ILE A 112 -40.17 42.21 22.04
N LYS A 113 -40.10 43.48 22.43
CA LYS A 113 -41.22 44.25 23.00
C LYS A 113 -42.11 44.86 21.93
#